data_AF-A0A517RB50-F1
#
_entry.id   AF-A0A517RB50-F1
#
_cell.length_a   1.000
_cell.length_b   1.000
_cell.length_c   1.000
_cell.angle_alpha   90.00
_cell.angle_beta   90.00
_cell.angle_gamma   90.00
#
_symmetry.space_group_name_H-M   'P 1'
#
loop_
_entity.id
_entity.type
_entity.pdbx_description
1 polymer ?
#
loop_
_entity_poly.entity_id
_entity_poly.type
_entity_poly.pdbx_seq_one_letter_code
_entity_poly.pdbx_strand_id
1 'polypeptide(L)'
;MQFLNLLEQQRNWSPCILYVDENLNHFREFEAINADQGYEIHLSLNAKASLMLGLKIQPDLIVISLDIQEADPIEMIRFYKSQDALANTAILATSQFQESETIDRALEHGVDDFLLQPYTDALVSKRIRNTLQIIAIQKSDRIQMALSNILEESLNEIYIFSAELYRIFYASRGATNNLGYSIQELQTMSPFHFMKEDSASEVKEAVNSLLTGSDSQAFLNAEFHRKDGTNYPVEIYLQKTVVFSKPAIVALATDITELVQQRAEVERLARAVDSSAEAVFITDTRGVINYVNAAFSELYGWSAEEAIGHTPRFIKSKLNPEEIYREMWDQLLSGNTWQGALINRRKPTQRLASSLPLLGQNSRQQQNWLDDYRWVDMTVSPIFDQRGDCISYVALQRDITEKVLDEKKQAQKHLQAVIRAGVAKSLQQQSTLKVKLHEVLTRLLEVPEYKSLNRGCLYLNNDQTQQSELISQYGEFLTPPPHTIMSPVSLRSMRRFPIRSGRCRLSISVIVIVRQKRNGRKMHPMATI
;
A
#
# COMPACT_ATOMS: atom_id res chain seq x y z
N MET A 1 32.13 -4.04 -5.57
CA MET A 1 33.20 -3.03 -5.66
C MET A 1 34.30 -3.28 -4.64
N GLN A 2 34.06 -3.18 -3.32
CA GLN A 2 35.09 -3.47 -2.30
C GLN A 2 35.64 -4.92 -2.33
N PHE A 3 34.80 -5.91 -2.62
CA PHE A 3 35.20 -7.32 -2.71
C PHE A 3 36.03 -7.66 -3.97
N LEU A 4 35.69 -7.08 -5.12
CA LEU A 4 36.49 -7.20 -6.35
C LEU A 4 37.86 -6.52 -6.18
N ASN A 5 37.91 -5.39 -5.46
CA ASN A 5 39.17 -4.76 -5.05
C ASN A 5 40.03 -5.67 -4.16
N LEU A 6 39.41 -6.45 -3.25
CA LEU A 6 40.14 -7.37 -2.36
C LEU A 6 40.78 -8.54 -3.13
N LEU A 7 40.08 -9.06 -4.15
CA LEU A 7 40.57 -10.13 -5.02
C LEU A 7 41.61 -9.62 -6.04
N GLU A 8 41.46 -8.41 -6.56
CA GLU A 8 42.50 -7.76 -7.39
C GLU A 8 43.75 -7.39 -6.59
N GLN A 9 43.59 -6.96 -5.33
CA GLN A 9 44.70 -6.72 -4.41
C GLN A 9 45.53 -7.98 -4.12
N GLN A 10 44.96 -9.19 -4.18
CA GLN A 10 45.75 -10.42 -4.04
C GLN A 10 46.65 -10.72 -5.25
N ARG A 11 46.23 -10.36 -6.47
CA ARG A 11 47.06 -10.59 -7.68
C ARG A 11 48.20 -9.58 -7.81
N ASN A 12 48.05 -8.38 -7.23
CA ASN A 12 49.01 -7.28 -7.25
C ASN A 12 49.35 -6.77 -5.83
N TRP A 13 49.50 -7.66 -4.84
CA TRP A 13 49.90 -7.24 -3.49
C TRP A 13 51.36 -6.81 -3.50
N SER A 14 51.59 -5.50 -3.44
CA SER A 14 52.89 -4.90 -3.14
C SER A 14 52.96 -4.65 -1.63
N PRO A 15 53.82 -5.38 -0.89
CA PRO A 15 54.00 -5.18 0.54
C PRO A 15 54.43 -3.74 0.85
N CYS A 16 53.75 -3.10 1.78
CA CYS A 16 54.11 -1.77 2.26
C CYS A 16 55.04 -1.88 3.48
N ILE A 17 56.24 -1.29 3.39
CA ILE A 17 57.24 -1.31 4.45
C ILE A 17 57.45 0.13 4.95
N LEU A 18 57.29 0.35 6.26
CA LEU A 18 57.67 1.61 6.89
C LEU A 18 59.07 1.45 7.51
N TYR A 19 60.07 2.12 6.94
CA TYR A 19 61.43 2.14 7.45
C TYR A 19 61.64 3.38 8.33
N VAL A 20 62.12 3.18 9.56
CA VAL A 20 62.29 4.22 10.58
C VAL A 20 63.74 4.23 11.06
N ASP A 21 64.49 5.22 10.63
CA ASP A 21 65.90 5.44 11.01
C ASP A 21 66.22 6.94 10.81
N GLU A 22 67.06 7.53 11.67
CA GLU A 22 67.57 8.90 11.52
C GLU A 22 68.64 8.97 10.42
N ASN A 23 69.27 7.85 10.08
CA ASN A 23 70.35 7.78 9.11
C ASN A 23 69.84 7.46 7.69
N LEU A 24 69.83 8.48 6.83
CA LEU A 24 69.42 8.36 5.43
C LEU A 24 70.29 7.40 4.60
N ASN A 25 71.55 7.16 5.00
CA ASN A 25 72.42 6.21 4.29
C ASN A 25 71.98 4.76 4.53
N HIS A 26 71.59 4.41 5.75
CA HIS A 26 71.06 3.07 6.05
C HIS A 26 69.78 2.80 5.25
N PHE A 27 68.91 3.80 5.13
CA PHE A 27 67.72 3.69 4.29
C PHE A 27 68.08 3.46 2.81
N ARG A 28 69.03 4.22 2.26
CA ARG A 28 69.44 4.06 0.86
C ARG A 28 70.04 2.68 0.58
N GLU A 29 70.80 2.13 1.53
CA GLU A 29 71.30 0.76 1.45
C GLU A 29 70.15 -0.25 1.49
N PHE A 30 69.22 -0.10 2.44
CA PHE A 30 68.05 -0.95 2.56
C PHE A 30 67.16 -0.92 1.29
N GLU A 31 66.91 0.27 0.75
CA GLU A 31 66.14 0.47 -0.47
C GLU A 31 66.86 -0.15 -1.68
N ALA A 32 68.18 0.05 -1.82
CA ALA A 32 68.97 -0.54 -2.89
C ALA A 32 68.95 -2.07 -2.87
N ILE A 33 69.05 -2.69 -1.68
CA ILE A 33 68.99 -4.15 -1.51
C ILE A 33 67.62 -4.72 -1.94
N ASN A 34 66.55 -3.92 -1.83
CA ASN A 34 65.17 -4.36 -2.06
C ASN A 34 64.50 -3.76 -3.31
N ALA A 35 65.22 -2.99 -4.13
CA ALA A 35 64.67 -2.22 -5.26
C ALA A 35 63.91 -3.09 -6.29
N ASP A 36 64.42 -4.29 -6.57
CA ASP A 36 63.83 -5.20 -7.56
C ASP A 36 62.75 -6.14 -6.99
N GLN A 37 62.35 -5.96 -5.72
CA GLN A 37 61.38 -6.86 -5.05
C GLN A 37 59.93 -6.36 -5.11
N GLY A 38 59.67 -5.18 -5.67
CA GLY A 38 58.32 -4.64 -5.84
C GLY A 38 57.63 -4.20 -4.53
N TYR A 39 58.41 -3.96 -3.47
CA TYR A 39 57.95 -3.44 -2.18
C TYR A 39 57.73 -1.94 -2.25
N GLU A 40 56.68 -1.45 -1.59
CA GLU A 40 56.43 -0.02 -1.42
C GLU A 40 57.07 0.42 -0.10
N ILE A 41 58.24 1.06 -0.18
CA ILE A 41 59.03 1.42 1.01
C ILE A 41 58.84 2.91 1.32
N HIS A 42 58.39 3.20 2.54
CA HIS A 42 58.18 4.55 3.06
C HIS A 42 59.21 4.84 4.14
N LEU A 43 59.91 5.97 4.04
CA LEU A 43 60.88 6.41 5.04
C LEU A 43 60.24 7.37 6.06
N SER A 44 60.58 7.19 7.34
CA SER A 44 60.42 8.24 8.35
C SER A 44 61.73 8.47 9.09
N LEU A 45 62.20 9.71 9.08
CA LEU A 45 63.42 10.15 9.77
C LEU A 45 63.20 10.56 11.24
N ASN A 46 61.95 10.59 11.71
CA ASN A 46 61.60 11.04 13.05
C ASN A 46 60.51 10.17 13.67
N ALA A 47 60.58 9.98 15.00
CA ALA A 47 59.68 9.15 15.80
C ALA A 47 58.21 9.60 15.81
N LYS A 48 57.92 10.91 15.84
CA LYS A 48 56.54 11.41 15.80
C LYS A 48 55.95 11.32 14.40
N ALA A 49 56.76 11.59 13.38
CA ALA A 49 56.35 11.49 11.98
C ALA A 49 56.05 10.04 11.60
N SER A 50 56.81 9.08 12.13
CA SER A 50 56.63 7.66 11.80
C SER A 50 55.31 7.11 12.32
N LEU A 51 54.81 7.55 13.48
CA LEU A 51 53.49 7.16 13.98
C LEU A 51 52.36 7.70 13.10
N MET A 52 52.42 8.99 12.75
CA MET A 52 51.43 9.61 11.86
C MET A 52 51.43 8.95 10.47
N LEU A 53 52.62 8.67 9.94
CA LEU A 53 52.78 7.99 8.66
C LEU A 53 52.27 6.55 8.75
N GLY A 54 52.62 5.80 9.80
CA GLY A 54 52.15 4.44 10.05
C GLY A 54 50.63 4.34 10.13
N LEU A 55 49.96 5.24 10.86
CA LEU A 55 48.49 5.29 10.92
C LEU A 55 47.84 5.61 9.56
N LYS A 56 48.54 6.38 8.72
CA LYS A 56 48.07 6.77 7.39
C LYS A 56 48.23 5.66 6.35
N ILE A 57 49.39 5.00 6.31
CA ILE A 57 49.72 4.00 5.28
C ILE A 57 49.35 2.57 5.71
N GLN A 58 49.28 2.31 7.02
CA GLN A 58 49.05 0.98 7.61
C GLN A 58 49.97 -0.08 7.00
N PRO A 59 51.29 -0.01 7.28
CA PRO A 59 52.27 -0.86 6.63
C PRO A 59 52.08 -2.33 6.99
N ASP A 60 52.47 -3.23 6.10
CA ASP A 60 52.50 -4.67 6.37
C ASP A 60 53.69 -5.03 7.29
N LEU A 61 54.80 -4.26 7.21
CA LEU A 61 56.01 -4.42 8.03
C LEU A 61 56.57 -3.05 8.46
N ILE A 62 56.94 -2.91 9.74
CA ILE A 62 57.72 -1.77 10.24
C ILE A 62 59.16 -2.24 10.44
N VAL A 63 60.12 -1.56 9.82
CA VAL A 63 61.55 -1.74 10.08
C VAL A 63 62.01 -0.55 10.91
N ILE A 64 62.48 -0.77 12.14
CA ILE A 64 62.86 0.31 13.06
C ILE A 64 64.28 0.16 13.57
N SER A 65 65.06 1.22 13.50
CA SER A 65 66.38 1.28 14.12
C SER A 65 66.27 1.46 15.63
N LEU A 66 67.00 0.64 16.39
CA LEU A 66 67.17 0.77 17.84
C LEU A 66 68.27 1.79 18.21
N ASP A 67 68.97 2.33 17.22
CA ASP A 67 70.07 3.29 17.43
C ASP A 67 69.64 4.76 17.27
N ILE A 68 68.32 5.02 17.22
CA ILE A 68 67.71 6.36 17.12
C ILE A 68 68.08 7.18 18.37
N GLN A 69 68.59 8.40 18.20
CA GLN A 69 69.05 9.24 19.32
C GLN A 69 67.96 10.20 19.83
N GLU A 70 67.04 10.64 18.97
CA GLU A 70 66.01 11.63 19.31
C GLU A 70 64.85 11.06 20.17
N ALA A 71 64.72 9.73 20.26
CA ALA A 71 63.63 9.07 20.99
C ALA A 71 64.04 7.68 21.51
N ASP A 72 63.36 7.19 22.57
CA ASP A 72 63.50 5.80 23.02
C ASP A 72 62.77 4.87 22.03
N PRO A 73 63.49 4.01 21.28
CA PRO A 73 62.89 3.09 20.31
C PRO A 73 61.91 2.11 20.97
N ILE A 74 62.14 1.76 22.24
CA ILE A 74 61.27 0.85 22.98
C ILE A 74 59.92 1.50 23.29
N GLU A 75 59.92 2.79 23.65
CA GLU A 75 58.67 3.53 23.80
C GLU A 75 57.91 3.61 22.47
N MET A 76 58.62 3.81 21.36
CA MET A 76 58.00 3.82 20.02
C MET A 76 57.33 2.49 19.68
N ILE A 77 58.01 1.37 19.93
CA ILE A 77 57.45 0.02 19.73
C ILE A 77 56.17 -0.16 20.58
N ARG A 78 56.21 0.23 21.86
CA ARG A 78 55.02 0.20 22.72
C ARG A 78 53.89 1.08 22.17
N PHE A 79 54.23 2.27 21.66
CA PHE A 79 53.24 3.15 21.03
C PHE A 79 52.61 2.50 19.80
N TYR A 80 53.39 1.90 18.89
CA TYR A 80 52.82 1.17 17.75
C TYR A 80 51.88 0.05 18.21
N LYS A 81 52.31 -0.76 19.17
CA LYS A 81 51.51 -1.88 19.68
C LYS A 81 50.25 -1.42 20.45
N SER A 82 50.22 -0.19 20.95
CA SER A 82 49.05 0.40 21.62
C SER A 82 47.97 0.94 20.66
N GLN A 83 48.29 1.15 19.38
CA GLN A 83 47.33 1.66 18.41
C GLN A 83 46.60 0.50 17.73
N ASP A 84 45.27 0.46 17.79
CA ASP A 84 44.46 -0.63 17.20
C ASP A 84 44.81 -0.93 15.73
N ALA A 85 45.10 0.12 14.95
CA ALA A 85 45.45 0.02 13.53
C ALA A 85 46.84 -0.60 13.27
N LEU A 86 47.76 -0.56 14.24
CA LEU A 86 49.16 -1.02 14.11
C LEU A 86 49.52 -2.14 15.10
N ALA A 87 48.61 -2.47 16.02
CA ALA A 87 48.86 -3.43 17.10
C ALA A 87 49.33 -4.80 16.59
N ASN A 88 48.82 -5.20 15.42
CA ASN A 88 49.14 -6.47 14.77
C ASN A 88 50.16 -6.34 13.64
N THR A 89 50.73 -5.15 13.40
CA THR A 89 51.77 -4.98 12.38
C THR A 89 53.08 -5.60 12.86
N ALA A 90 53.75 -6.34 11.99
CA ALA A 90 55.04 -6.95 12.29
C ALA A 90 56.12 -5.88 12.42
N ILE A 91 57.04 -6.04 13.36
CA ILE A 91 58.15 -5.12 13.60
C ILE A 91 59.47 -5.87 13.50
N LEU A 92 60.33 -5.43 12.58
CA LEU A 92 61.71 -5.87 12.42
C LEU A 92 62.65 -4.78 12.94
N ALA A 93 63.39 -5.05 14.01
CA ALA A 93 64.32 -4.07 14.55
C ALA A 93 65.71 -4.17 13.90
N THR A 94 66.36 -3.03 13.66
CA THR A 94 67.77 -2.97 13.23
C THR A 94 68.64 -2.41 14.36
N SER A 95 69.84 -2.93 14.56
CA SER A 95 70.75 -2.43 15.61
C SER A 95 72.21 -2.52 15.19
N GLN A 96 73.00 -1.51 15.50
CA GLN A 96 74.46 -1.47 15.40
C GLN A 96 75.15 -2.12 16.60
N PHE A 97 74.49 -2.13 17.75
CA PHE A 97 75.04 -2.66 18.99
C PHE A 97 74.57 -4.09 19.25
N GLN A 98 75.48 -4.95 19.71
CA GLN A 98 75.21 -6.34 20.14
C GLN A 98 74.95 -6.43 21.66
N GLU A 99 74.44 -5.38 22.28
CA GLU A 99 74.10 -5.42 23.71
C GLU A 99 72.82 -6.26 23.90
N SER A 100 72.96 -7.39 24.62
CA SER A 100 71.85 -8.33 24.89
C SER A 100 70.64 -7.63 25.51
N GLU A 101 70.88 -6.69 26.44
CA GLU A 101 69.81 -6.04 27.22
C GLU A 101 68.82 -5.25 26.36
N THR A 102 69.29 -4.56 25.32
CA THR A 102 68.43 -3.76 24.42
C THR A 102 67.60 -4.65 23.50
N ILE A 103 68.18 -5.76 23.02
CA ILE A 103 67.50 -6.75 22.19
C ILE A 103 66.44 -7.49 23.02
N ASP A 104 66.80 -7.89 24.24
CA ASP A 104 65.90 -8.57 25.17
C ASP A 104 64.69 -7.68 25.52
N ARG A 105 64.93 -6.39 25.82
CA ARG A 105 63.86 -5.41 26.04
C ARG A 105 62.97 -5.22 24.80
N ALA A 106 63.54 -5.20 23.61
CA ALA A 106 62.78 -5.05 22.36
C ALA A 106 61.86 -6.26 22.11
N LEU A 107 62.34 -7.48 22.36
CA LEU A 107 61.54 -8.71 22.30
C LEU A 107 60.38 -8.69 23.31
N GLU A 108 60.63 -8.28 24.55
CA GLU A 108 59.60 -8.16 25.60
C GLU A 108 58.50 -7.14 25.25
N HIS A 109 58.76 -6.24 24.31
CA HIS A 109 57.83 -5.19 23.89
C HIS A 109 57.19 -5.40 22.51
N GLY A 110 57.41 -6.57 21.90
CA GLY A 110 56.66 -7.01 20.72
C GLY A 110 57.37 -6.77 19.39
N VAL A 111 58.70 -6.68 19.39
CA VAL A 111 59.48 -6.87 18.16
C VAL A 111 59.39 -8.33 17.72
N ASP A 112 59.09 -8.53 16.45
CA ASP A 112 58.90 -9.87 15.88
C ASP A 112 60.24 -10.46 15.43
N ASP A 113 61.20 -9.63 15.02
CA ASP A 113 62.50 -10.08 14.51
C ASP A 113 63.58 -8.99 14.49
N PHE A 114 64.85 -9.34 14.22
CA PHE A 114 66.00 -8.43 14.24
C PHE A 114 66.95 -8.57 13.03
N LEU A 115 67.61 -7.47 12.68
CA LEU A 115 68.76 -7.37 11.77
C LEU A 115 69.92 -6.65 12.46
N LEU A 116 70.98 -7.38 12.80
CA LEU A 116 72.17 -6.82 13.44
C LEU A 116 73.20 -6.38 12.40
N GLN A 117 73.71 -5.15 12.52
CA GLN A 117 74.78 -4.62 11.68
C GLN A 117 76.18 -5.04 12.21
N PRO A 118 77.18 -5.23 11.33
CA PRO A 118 77.08 -5.21 9.87
C PRO A 118 76.42 -6.48 9.32
N TYR A 119 75.49 -6.34 8.38
CA TYR A 119 74.81 -7.43 7.70
C TYR A 119 75.25 -7.55 6.24
N THR A 120 74.95 -8.68 5.60
CA THR A 120 75.09 -8.85 4.15
C THR A 120 73.77 -8.57 3.44
N ASP A 121 73.82 -8.08 2.21
CA ASP A 121 72.64 -7.83 1.37
C ASP A 121 71.75 -9.08 1.25
N ALA A 122 72.38 -10.26 1.15
CA ALA A 122 71.70 -11.55 1.10
C ALA A 122 70.91 -11.85 2.39
N LEU A 123 71.44 -11.48 3.56
CA LEU A 123 70.75 -11.67 4.83
C LEU A 123 69.52 -10.76 4.94
N VAL A 124 69.67 -9.47 4.61
CA VAL A 124 68.57 -8.49 4.65
C VAL A 124 67.44 -8.92 3.72
N SER A 125 67.76 -9.18 2.44
CA SER A 125 66.75 -9.58 1.44
C SER A 125 66.03 -10.87 1.86
N LYS A 126 66.76 -11.86 2.41
CA LYS A 126 66.16 -13.12 2.87
C LYS A 126 65.28 -12.92 4.10
N ARG A 127 65.69 -12.10 5.07
CA ARG A 127 64.93 -11.84 6.30
C ARG A 127 63.62 -11.10 6.01
N ILE A 128 63.69 -10.05 5.20
CA ILE A 128 62.52 -9.28 4.76
C ILE A 128 61.55 -10.18 4.01
N ARG A 129 62.03 -10.93 3.01
CA ARG A 129 61.21 -11.86 2.23
C ARG A 129 60.49 -12.89 3.09
N ASN A 130 61.20 -13.53 4.01
CA ASN A 130 60.61 -14.54 4.90
C ASN A 130 59.54 -13.93 5.81
N THR A 131 59.81 -12.75 6.38
CA THR A 131 58.86 -12.04 7.26
C THR A 131 57.60 -11.68 6.49
N LEU A 132 57.74 -11.09 5.30
CA LEU A 132 56.63 -10.74 4.43
C LEU A 132 55.84 -11.97 3.96
N GLN A 133 56.51 -13.10 3.71
CA GLN A 133 55.83 -14.35 3.35
C GLN A 133 54.97 -14.89 4.49
N ILE A 134 55.43 -14.81 5.75
CA ILE A 134 54.65 -15.19 6.93
C ILE A 134 53.42 -14.28 7.06
N ILE A 135 53.60 -12.96 6.91
CA ILE A 135 52.51 -11.98 6.93
C ILE A 135 51.49 -12.28 5.83
N ALA A 136 51.94 -12.62 4.62
CA ALA A 136 51.07 -12.99 3.50
C ALA A 136 50.17 -14.18 3.83
N ILE A 137 50.74 -15.22 4.42
CA ILE A 137 50.02 -16.44 4.82
C ILE A 137 48.98 -16.09 5.89
N GLN A 138 49.37 -15.36 6.95
CA GLN A 138 48.45 -14.94 8.01
C GLN A 138 47.31 -14.06 7.49
N LYS A 139 47.59 -13.16 6.55
CA LYS A 139 46.60 -12.30 5.90
C LYS A 139 45.62 -13.14 5.06
N SER A 140 46.12 -14.13 4.33
CA SER A 140 45.30 -15.08 3.58
C SER A 140 44.40 -15.89 4.51
N ASP A 141 44.94 -16.44 5.60
CA ASP A 141 44.17 -17.23 6.58
C ASP A 141 43.07 -16.39 7.23
N ARG A 142 43.37 -15.14 7.63
CA ARG A 142 42.37 -14.20 8.18
C ARG A 142 41.25 -13.92 7.18
N ILE A 143 41.58 -13.69 5.91
CA ILE A 143 40.57 -13.46 4.87
C ILE A 143 39.71 -14.71 4.68
N GLN A 144 40.32 -15.90 4.62
CA GLN A 144 39.57 -17.16 4.51
C GLN A 144 38.62 -17.37 5.69
N MET A 145 39.07 -17.12 6.91
CA MET A 145 38.22 -17.18 8.11
C MET A 145 37.09 -16.14 8.05
N ALA A 146 37.37 -14.91 7.63
CA ALA A 146 36.36 -13.87 7.49
C ALA A 146 35.30 -14.25 6.44
N LEU A 147 35.71 -14.79 5.28
CA LEU A 147 34.79 -15.28 4.26
C LEU A 147 33.96 -16.46 4.77
N SER A 148 34.58 -17.40 5.47
CA SER A 148 33.87 -18.51 6.11
C SER A 148 32.81 -17.99 7.07
N ASN A 149 33.15 -17.04 7.95
CA ASN A 149 32.21 -16.45 8.90
C ASN A 149 31.05 -15.72 8.20
N ILE A 150 31.32 -14.97 7.13
CA ILE A 150 30.26 -14.30 6.34
C ILE A 150 29.29 -15.31 5.72
N LEU A 151 29.81 -16.43 5.19
CA LEU A 151 28.98 -17.50 4.63
C LEU A 151 28.17 -18.20 5.73
N GLU A 152 28.76 -18.43 6.91
CA GLU A 152 28.09 -19.04 8.07
C GLU A 152 27.01 -18.13 8.69
N GLU A 153 27.26 -16.83 8.80
CA GLU A 153 26.31 -15.85 9.37
C GLU A 153 25.24 -15.41 8.36
N SER A 154 25.34 -15.84 7.10
CA SER A 154 24.31 -15.55 6.10
C SER A 154 22.96 -16.13 6.53
N LEU A 155 21.91 -15.30 6.46
CA LEU A 155 20.54 -15.76 6.58
C LEU A 155 20.12 -16.66 5.42
N ASN A 156 20.85 -16.59 4.30
CA ASN A 156 20.59 -17.46 3.17
C ASN A 156 21.13 -18.86 3.42
N GLU A 157 20.41 -19.83 2.88
CA GLU A 157 20.84 -21.22 2.93
C GLU A 157 21.81 -21.46 1.78
N ILE A 158 23.07 -21.73 2.11
CA ILE A 158 24.12 -21.97 1.12
C ILE A 158 24.47 -23.45 1.16
N TYR A 159 24.47 -24.09 0.00
CA TYR A 159 24.85 -25.48 -0.17
C TYR A 159 25.96 -25.57 -1.21
N ILE A 160 26.96 -26.40 -0.95
CA ILE A 160 27.89 -26.83 -1.99
C ILE A 160 27.87 -28.35 -2.04
N PHE A 161 27.54 -28.88 -3.21
CA PHE A 161 27.39 -30.32 -3.42
C PHE A 161 28.08 -30.80 -4.70
N SER A 162 28.48 -32.07 -4.69
CA SER A 162 29.05 -32.74 -5.84
C SER A 162 28.03 -32.80 -6.97
N ALA A 163 28.42 -32.39 -8.18
CA ALA A 163 27.53 -32.46 -9.33
C ALA A 163 27.28 -33.89 -9.84
N GLU A 164 28.16 -34.84 -9.49
CA GLU A 164 28.07 -36.25 -9.92
C GLU A 164 27.28 -37.10 -8.92
N LEU A 165 27.62 -36.98 -7.63
CA LEU A 165 27.03 -37.80 -6.56
C LEU A 165 25.87 -37.10 -5.83
N TYR A 166 25.63 -35.83 -6.15
CA TYR A 166 24.66 -34.96 -5.46
C TYR A 166 24.83 -34.93 -3.95
N ARG A 167 26.04 -35.17 -3.46
CA ARG A 167 26.32 -35.18 -2.02
C ARG A 167 26.76 -33.79 -1.57
N ILE A 168 26.08 -33.25 -0.58
CA ILE A 168 26.44 -31.98 0.06
C ILE A 168 27.73 -32.20 0.86
N PHE A 169 28.69 -31.30 0.71
CA PHE A 169 29.90 -31.29 1.53
C PHE A 169 30.08 -29.99 2.30
N TYR A 170 29.33 -28.94 1.95
CA TYR A 170 29.21 -27.71 2.71
C TYR A 170 27.75 -27.28 2.81
N ALA A 171 27.34 -26.84 4.00
CA ALA A 171 26.08 -26.16 4.22
C ALA A 171 26.30 -25.02 5.23
N SER A 172 25.74 -23.84 4.98
CA SER A 172 25.83 -22.72 5.94
C SER A 172 24.99 -23.00 7.19
N ARG A 173 25.30 -22.30 8.29
CA ARG A 173 24.42 -22.29 9.48
C ARG A 173 22.99 -21.87 9.16
N GLY A 174 22.79 -20.95 8.21
CA GLY A 174 21.45 -20.58 7.70
C GLY A 174 20.65 -21.79 7.24
N ALA A 175 21.27 -22.70 6.47
CA ALA A 175 20.65 -23.95 6.03
C ALA A 175 20.25 -24.86 7.20
N THR A 176 21.12 -25.01 8.21
CA THR A 176 20.82 -25.83 9.40
C THR A 176 19.66 -25.25 10.22
N ASN A 177 19.63 -23.93 10.40
CA ASN A 177 18.61 -23.25 11.18
C ASN A 177 17.24 -23.35 10.50
N ASN A 178 17.19 -23.18 9.18
CA ASN A 178 15.92 -23.21 8.45
C ASN A 178 15.40 -24.63 8.25
N LEU A 179 16.24 -25.59 7.85
CA LEU A 179 15.79 -26.96 7.59
C LEU A 179 15.62 -27.81 8.85
N GLY A 180 16.34 -27.48 9.93
CA GLY A 180 16.35 -28.26 11.18
C GLY A 180 17.20 -29.53 11.16
N TYR A 181 17.97 -29.77 10.10
CA TYR A 181 19.00 -30.82 10.07
C TYR A 181 20.32 -30.32 10.66
N SER A 182 21.03 -31.21 11.33
CA SER A 182 22.41 -30.93 11.76
C SER A 182 23.35 -30.87 10.56
N ILE A 183 24.47 -30.15 10.69
CA ILE A 183 25.48 -30.06 9.64
C ILE A 183 26.01 -31.44 9.19
N GLN A 184 26.13 -32.38 10.14
CA GLN A 184 26.60 -33.74 9.88
C GLN A 184 25.58 -34.53 9.05
N GLU A 185 24.28 -34.38 9.34
CA GLU A 185 23.22 -34.97 8.53
C GLU A 185 23.24 -34.37 7.11
N LEU A 186 23.29 -33.03 6.99
CA LEU A 186 23.32 -32.34 5.71
C LEU A 186 24.47 -32.82 4.83
N GLN A 187 25.69 -32.97 5.38
CA GLN A 187 26.88 -33.44 4.65
C GLN A 187 26.83 -34.91 4.16
N THR A 188 25.80 -35.67 4.55
CA THR A 188 25.61 -37.06 4.11
C THR A 188 24.45 -37.23 3.14
N MET A 189 23.58 -36.23 3.02
CA MET A 189 22.40 -36.30 2.18
C MET A 189 22.58 -35.61 0.83
N SER A 190 21.58 -35.82 -0.01
CA SER A 190 21.40 -35.09 -1.27
C SER A 190 20.53 -33.87 -1.06
N PRO A 191 20.78 -32.73 -1.73
CA PRO A 191 19.92 -31.55 -1.60
C PRO A 191 18.48 -31.83 -2.03
N PHE A 192 18.27 -32.80 -2.92
CA PHE A 192 16.93 -33.24 -3.34
C PHE A 192 16.14 -33.93 -2.22
N HIS A 193 16.78 -34.36 -1.13
CA HIS A 193 16.11 -35.07 -0.04
C HIS A 193 15.11 -34.19 0.68
N PHE A 194 15.42 -32.90 0.87
CA PHE A 194 14.57 -31.93 1.57
C PHE A 194 13.75 -31.06 0.60
N MET A 195 13.63 -31.46 -0.67
CA MET A 195 12.80 -30.81 -1.68
C MET A 195 11.52 -31.60 -1.91
N LYS A 196 10.43 -30.93 -2.28
CA LYS A 196 9.24 -31.62 -2.79
C LYS A 196 9.56 -32.31 -4.10
N GLU A 197 8.90 -33.44 -4.40
CA GLU A 197 9.25 -34.31 -5.54
C GLU A 197 9.22 -33.61 -6.90
N ASP A 198 8.22 -32.75 -7.14
CA ASP A 198 8.12 -31.94 -8.36
C ASP A 198 9.32 -30.96 -8.46
N SER A 199 9.59 -30.22 -7.37
CA SER A 199 10.71 -29.27 -7.31
C SER A 199 12.08 -29.96 -7.41
N ALA A 200 12.24 -31.13 -6.80
CA ALA A 200 13.48 -31.90 -6.89
C ALA A 200 13.79 -32.30 -8.34
N SER A 201 12.77 -32.65 -9.11
CA SER A 201 12.89 -32.99 -10.53
C SER A 201 13.34 -31.77 -11.35
N GLU A 202 12.69 -30.62 -11.17
CA GLU A 202 13.03 -29.37 -11.85
C GLU A 202 14.46 -28.89 -11.52
N VAL A 203 14.84 -28.90 -10.25
CA VAL A 203 16.19 -28.51 -9.81
C VAL A 203 17.24 -29.46 -10.38
N LYS A 204 16.95 -30.77 -10.44
CA LYS A 204 17.87 -31.75 -11.02
C LYS A 204 18.05 -31.56 -12.53
N GLU A 205 16.99 -31.23 -13.26
CA GLU A 205 17.07 -30.86 -14.68
C GLU A 205 17.90 -29.59 -14.88
N ALA A 206 17.69 -28.56 -14.05
CA ALA A 206 18.49 -27.34 -14.07
C ALA A 206 19.98 -27.63 -13.83
N VAL A 207 20.31 -28.46 -12.82
CA VAL A 207 21.70 -28.88 -12.56
C VAL A 207 22.29 -29.61 -13.76
N ASN A 208 21.56 -30.56 -14.36
CA ASN A 208 22.04 -31.28 -15.54
C ASN A 208 22.31 -30.33 -16.71
N SER A 209 21.41 -29.37 -16.95
CA SER A 209 21.57 -28.34 -17.98
C SER A 209 22.85 -27.52 -17.76
N LEU A 210 23.16 -27.12 -16.52
CA LEU A 210 24.41 -26.43 -16.20
C LEU A 210 25.66 -27.29 -16.47
N LEU A 211 25.58 -28.60 -16.27
CA LEU A 211 26.71 -29.50 -16.47
C LEU A 211 27.03 -29.69 -17.96
N THR A 212 26.00 -29.87 -18.79
CA THR A 212 26.14 -30.15 -20.23
C THR A 212 26.12 -28.91 -21.12
N GLY A 213 25.52 -27.83 -20.65
CA GLY A 213 25.30 -26.59 -21.41
C GLY A 213 26.45 -25.59 -21.28
N SER A 214 26.32 -24.50 -22.03
CA SER A 214 27.22 -23.34 -21.97
C SER A 214 26.95 -22.43 -20.77
N ASP A 215 25.75 -22.52 -20.19
CA ASP A 215 25.33 -21.68 -19.08
C ASP A 215 26.03 -22.11 -17.78
N SER A 216 26.44 -21.12 -16.98
CA SER A 216 27.11 -21.34 -15.70
C SER A 216 26.22 -21.12 -14.49
N GLN A 217 25.00 -20.59 -14.70
CA GLN A 217 24.07 -20.20 -13.64
C GLN A 217 22.62 -20.50 -14.03
N ALA A 218 21.78 -20.82 -13.04
CA ALA A 218 20.34 -21.00 -13.20
C ALA A 218 19.59 -20.42 -12.00
N PHE A 219 18.35 -19.99 -12.23
CA PHE A 219 17.46 -19.45 -11.19
C PHE A 219 16.08 -20.08 -11.33
N LEU A 220 15.50 -20.53 -10.21
CA LEU A 220 14.21 -21.19 -10.17
C LEU A 220 13.60 -21.17 -8.76
N ASN A 221 12.29 -21.42 -8.69
CA ASN A 221 11.56 -21.57 -7.44
C ASN A 221 11.42 -23.05 -7.07
N ALA A 222 11.40 -23.36 -5.78
CA ALA A 222 11.17 -24.70 -5.29
C ALA A 222 10.39 -24.67 -3.97
N GLU A 223 9.83 -25.81 -3.58
CA GLU A 223 9.33 -26.03 -2.23
C GLU A 223 10.28 -26.96 -1.46
N PHE A 224 10.77 -26.48 -0.32
CA PHE A 224 11.54 -27.27 0.63
C PHE A 224 10.63 -27.81 1.73
N HIS A 225 11.08 -28.88 2.37
CA HIS A 225 10.46 -29.44 3.55
C HIS A 225 11.51 -29.60 4.67
N ARG A 226 11.16 -29.11 5.85
CA ARG A 226 11.98 -29.16 7.06
C ARG A 226 11.95 -30.56 7.67
N LYS A 227 12.89 -30.83 8.56
CA LYS A 227 12.94 -32.07 9.35
C LYS A 227 11.69 -32.30 10.22
N ASP A 228 11.02 -31.22 10.63
CA ASP A 228 9.76 -31.28 11.39
C ASP A 228 8.52 -31.58 10.52
N GLY A 229 8.68 -31.65 9.20
CA GLY A 229 7.62 -31.94 8.24
C GLY A 229 6.90 -30.69 7.69
N THR A 230 7.26 -29.48 8.11
CA THR A 230 6.71 -28.25 7.53
C THR A 230 7.33 -27.93 6.18
N ASN A 231 6.54 -27.36 5.28
CA ASN A 231 7.01 -26.95 3.95
C ASN A 231 7.17 -25.44 3.86
N TYR A 232 8.06 -24.98 3.00
CA TYR A 232 8.24 -23.57 2.72
C TYR A 232 8.73 -23.31 1.29
N PRO A 233 8.28 -22.21 0.66
CA PRO A 233 8.76 -21.82 -0.65
C PRO A 233 10.15 -21.20 -0.57
N VAL A 234 11.00 -21.55 -1.53
CA VAL A 234 12.35 -21.01 -1.67
C VAL A 234 12.64 -20.55 -3.09
N GLU A 235 13.42 -19.48 -3.20
CA GLU A 235 14.07 -19.05 -4.43
C GLU A 235 15.50 -19.58 -4.46
N ILE A 236 15.87 -20.31 -5.52
CA ILE A 236 17.16 -20.98 -5.64
C ILE A 236 17.98 -20.36 -6.77
N TYR A 237 19.19 -19.93 -6.45
CA TYR A 237 20.24 -19.62 -7.41
C TYR A 237 21.27 -20.73 -7.43
N LEU A 238 21.48 -21.33 -8.59
CA LEU A 238 22.48 -22.37 -8.82
C LEU A 238 23.64 -21.80 -9.62
N GLN A 239 24.86 -22.13 -9.22
CA GLN A 239 26.07 -21.80 -9.95
C GLN A 239 26.99 -23.02 -10.07
N LYS A 240 27.43 -23.31 -11.29
CA LYS A 240 28.44 -24.34 -11.54
C LYS A 240 29.82 -23.83 -11.14
N THR A 241 30.57 -24.67 -10.43
CA THR A 241 31.93 -24.40 -10.01
C THR A 241 32.78 -25.67 -10.01
N VAL A 242 34.05 -25.55 -9.62
CA VAL A 242 34.97 -26.66 -9.42
C VAL A 242 35.53 -26.59 -8.01
N VAL A 243 35.40 -27.67 -7.25
CA VAL A 243 35.94 -27.82 -5.89
C VAL A 243 36.79 -29.07 -5.83
N PHE A 244 38.02 -28.98 -5.31
CA PHE A 244 39.01 -30.07 -5.31
C PHE A 244 39.19 -30.72 -6.69
N SER A 245 39.24 -29.89 -7.75
CA SER A 245 39.34 -30.32 -9.16
C SER A 245 38.16 -31.19 -9.65
N LYS A 246 37.02 -31.19 -8.95
CA LYS A 246 35.80 -31.89 -9.35
C LYS A 246 34.63 -30.92 -9.59
N PRO A 247 33.74 -31.19 -10.55
CA PRO A 247 32.54 -30.39 -10.77
C PRO A 247 31.64 -30.36 -9.52
N ALA A 248 31.21 -29.16 -9.13
CA ALA A 248 30.33 -28.93 -8.00
C ALA A 248 29.30 -27.86 -8.35
N ILE A 249 28.22 -27.82 -7.57
CA ILE A 249 27.19 -26.79 -7.64
C ILE A 249 27.19 -26.03 -6.31
N VAL A 250 27.23 -24.70 -6.40
CA VAL A 250 26.86 -23.81 -5.30
C VAL A 250 25.39 -23.47 -5.46
N ALA A 251 24.58 -23.74 -4.45
CA ALA A 251 23.18 -23.34 -4.40
C ALA A 251 22.98 -22.33 -3.27
N LEU A 252 22.33 -21.22 -3.60
CA LEU A 252 21.83 -20.24 -2.64
C LEU A 252 20.31 -20.35 -2.63
N ALA A 253 19.74 -20.81 -1.53
CA ALA A 253 18.30 -20.84 -1.34
C ALA A 253 17.87 -19.75 -0.35
N THR A 254 16.86 -18.97 -0.74
CA THR A 254 16.28 -17.90 0.07
C THR A 254 14.87 -18.31 0.46
N ASP A 255 14.57 -18.40 1.75
CA ASP A 255 13.20 -18.60 2.23
C ASP A 255 12.35 -17.37 1.89
N ILE A 256 11.32 -17.57 1.08
CA ILE A 256 10.39 -16.50 0.65
C ILE A 256 9.01 -16.63 1.31
N THR A 257 8.91 -17.39 2.40
CA THR A 257 7.65 -17.60 3.15
C THR A 257 6.97 -16.28 3.50
N GLU A 258 7.71 -15.36 4.12
CA GLU A 258 7.17 -14.06 4.55
C GLU A 258 6.67 -13.24 3.36
N LEU A 259 7.43 -13.22 2.26
CA LEU A 259 7.06 -12.51 1.04
C LEU A 259 5.78 -13.08 0.42
N VAL A 260 5.67 -14.40 0.34
CA VAL A 260 4.48 -15.09 -0.19
C VAL A 260 3.27 -14.83 0.72
N GLN A 261 3.43 -14.87 2.04
CA GLN A 261 2.36 -14.58 2.99
C GLN A 261 1.87 -13.13 2.91
N GLN A 262 2.78 -12.16 2.85
CA GLN A 262 2.43 -10.75 2.70
C GLN A 262 1.66 -10.50 1.40
N ARG A 263 2.11 -11.10 0.29
CA ARG A 263 1.42 -11.00 -1.00
C ARG A 263 0.04 -11.65 -0.95
N ALA A 264 -0.08 -12.83 -0.36
CA ALA A 264 -1.35 -13.53 -0.21
C ALA A 264 -2.35 -12.72 0.64
N GLU A 265 -1.89 -12.06 1.70
CA GLU A 265 -2.74 -11.22 2.54
C GLU A 265 -3.23 -9.97 1.80
N VAL A 266 -2.35 -9.30 1.04
CA VAL A 266 -2.76 -8.17 0.18
C VAL A 266 -3.81 -8.62 -0.84
N GLU A 267 -3.60 -9.75 -1.51
CA GLU A 267 -4.58 -10.30 -2.46
C GLU A 267 -5.89 -10.72 -1.79
N ARG A 268 -5.84 -11.23 -0.56
CA ARG A 268 -7.03 -11.59 0.23
C ARG A 268 -7.84 -10.35 0.59
N LEU A 269 -7.17 -9.30 1.07
CA LEU A 269 -7.80 -8.02 1.41
C LEU A 269 -8.39 -7.35 0.16
N ALA A 270 -7.67 -7.33 -0.96
CA ALA A 270 -8.18 -6.81 -2.23
C ALA A 270 -9.46 -7.55 -2.66
N ARG A 271 -9.46 -8.89 -2.60
CA ARG A 271 -10.67 -9.71 -2.90
C ARG A 271 -11.82 -9.46 -1.93
N ALA A 272 -11.54 -9.19 -0.65
CA ALA A 272 -12.57 -8.86 0.33
C ALA A 272 -13.24 -7.51 0.01
N VAL A 273 -12.49 -6.51 -0.44
CA VAL A 273 -13.04 -5.22 -0.86
C VAL A 273 -13.81 -5.34 -2.18
N ASP A 274 -13.32 -6.13 -3.13
CA ASP A 274 -13.99 -6.39 -4.41
C ASP A 274 -15.33 -7.14 -4.28
N SER A 275 -15.42 -8.04 -3.29
CA SER A 275 -16.64 -8.80 -3.00
C SER A 275 -17.62 -8.08 -2.07
N SER A 276 -17.30 -6.86 -1.62
CA SER A 276 -18.21 -6.04 -0.84
C SER A 276 -19.46 -5.68 -1.64
N ALA A 277 -20.64 -5.79 -1.02
CA ALA A 277 -21.90 -5.34 -1.60
C ALA A 277 -22.03 -3.80 -1.65
N GLU A 278 -21.13 -3.08 -0.97
CA GLU A 278 -21.10 -1.62 -0.96
C GLU A 278 -20.08 -1.11 -1.96
N ALA A 279 -20.40 0.00 -2.63
CA ALA A 279 -19.50 0.65 -3.56
C ALA A 279 -18.34 1.28 -2.78
N VAL A 280 -17.11 0.92 -3.16
CA VAL A 280 -15.88 1.44 -2.56
C VAL A 280 -15.05 2.11 -3.63
N PHE A 281 -14.53 3.30 -3.33
CA PHE A 281 -13.45 3.90 -4.11
C PHE A 281 -12.45 4.60 -3.21
N ILE A 282 -11.21 4.66 -3.66
CA ILE A 282 -10.09 5.28 -2.96
C ILE A 282 -9.53 6.39 -3.84
N THR A 283 -9.16 7.51 -3.23
CA THR A 283 -8.57 8.66 -3.91
C THR A 283 -7.21 9.04 -3.35
N ASP A 284 -6.38 9.71 -4.14
CA ASP A 284 -5.23 10.45 -3.61
C ASP A 284 -5.68 11.64 -2.73
N THR A 285 -4.72 12.35 -2.14
CA THR A 285 -4.97 13.55 -1.32
C THR A 285 -5.58 14.73 -2.10
N ARG A 286 -5.55 14.68 -3.44
CA ARG A 286 -6.18 15.68 -4.32
C ARG A 286 -7.59 15.27 -4.75
N GLY A 287 -8.08 14.12 -4.28
CA GLY A 287 -9.41 13.59 -4.61
C GLY A 287 -9.47 12.91 -5.98
N VAL A 288 -8.34 12.48 -6.55
CA VAL A 288 -8.27 11.70 -7.80
C VAL A 288 -8.39 10.22 -7.47
N ILE A 289 -9.38 9.54 -8.08
CA ILE A 289 -9.62 8.11 -7.85
C ILE A 289 -8.44 7.29 -8.35
N ASN A 290 -7.94 6.37 -7.53
CA ASN A 290 -6.89 5.41 -7.89
C ASN A 290 -7.36 3.95 -7.80
N TYR A 291 -8.49 3.68 -7.14
CA TYR A 291 -9.10 2.37 -7.04
C TYR A 291 -10.63 2.48 -6.93
N VAL A 292 -11.34 1.54 -7.54
CA VAL A 292 -12.79 1.31 -7.39
C VAL A 292 -13.05 -0.18 -7.33
N ASN A 293 -14.05 -0.61 -6.57
CA ASN A 293 -14.46 -2.02 -6.53
C ASN A 293 -15.57 -2.33 -7.54
N ALA A 294 -15.93 -3.61 -7.70
CA ALA A 294 -16.99 -4.05 -8.62
C ALA A 294 -18.36 -3.40 -8.32
N ALA A 295 -18.73 -3.30 -7.03
CA ALA A 295 -19.98 -2.69 -6.61
C ALA A 295 -20.10 -1.20 -7.00
N PHE A 296 -18.98 -0.46 -7.03
CA PHE A 296 -18.97 0.91 -7.55
C PHE A 296 -19.40 0.96 -9.03
N SER A 297 -18.83 0.07 -9.84
CA SER A 297 -19.15 -0.01 -11.27
C SER A 297 -20.60 -0.44 -11.51
N GLU A 298 -21.12 -1.37 -10.72
CA GLU A 298 -22.54 -1.76 -10.80
C GLU A 298 -23.48 -0.61 -10.40
N LEU A 299 -23.15 0.07 -9.29
CA LEU A 299 -23.95 1.17 -8.76
C LEU A 299 -24.01 2.35 -9.74
N TYR A 300 -22.88 2.77 -10.30
CA TYR A 300 -22.80 3.98 -11.11
C TYR A 300 -22.74 3.77 -12.63
N GLY A 301 -22.44 2.56 -13.09
CA GLY A 301 -22.33 2.23 -14.52
C GLY A 301 -21.06 2.74 -15.20
N TRP A 302 -20.05 3.15 -14.42
CA TRP A 302 -18.71 3.50 -14.91
C TRP A 302 -17.76 2.34 -14.68
N SER A 303 -16.97 1.97 -15.69
CA SER A 303 -15.95 0.92 -15.49
C SER A 303 -14.78 1.46 -14.65
N ALA A 304 -13.95 0.56 -14.13
CA ALA A 304 -12.79 0.97 -13.35
C ALA A 304 -11.83 1.83 -14.18
N GLU A 305 -11.62 1.47 -15.44
CA GLU A 305 -10.76 2.18 -16.39
C GLU A 305 -11.26 3.61 -16.69
N GLU A 306 -12.57 3.83 -16.66
CA GLU A 306 -13.16 5.15 -16.87
C GLU A 306 -13.18 6.01 -15.61
N ALA A 307 -13.18 5.40 -14.43
CA ALA A 307 -13.26 6.09 -13.15
C ALA A 307 -11.87 6.47 -12.60
N ILE A 308 -10.89 5.58 -12.74
CA ILE A 308 -9.52 5.78 -12.26
C ILE A 308 -8.86 6.95 -13.00
N GLY A 309 -8.14 7.80 -12.28
CA GLY A 309 -7.51 9.01 -12.81
C GLY A 309 -8.44 10.24 -12.83
N HIS A 310 -9.71 10.08 -12.48
CA HIS A 310 -10.68 11.17 -12.43
C HIS A 310 -11.15 11.48 -11.00
N THR A 311 -11.59 12.72 -10.75
CA THR A 311 -12.22 13.08 -9.48
C THR A 311 -13.69 12.61 -9.43
N PRO A 312 -14.27 12.22 -8.27
CA PRO A 312 -15.68 11.79 -8.15
C PRO A 312 -16.74 12.83 -8.57
N ARG A 313 -16.34 14.01 -9.04
CA ARG A 313 -17.26 15.05 -9.55
C ARG A 313 -18.14 14.56 -10.71
N PHE A 314 -17.74 13.50 -11.44
CA PHE A 314 -18.57 12.96 -12.51
C PHE A 314 -19.83 12.25 -11.97
N ILE A 315 -19.83 11.69 -10.76
CA ILE A 315 -21.03 11.11 -10.10
C ILE A 315 -21.80 12.11 -9.23
N LYS A 316 -21.27 13.31 -8.98
CA LYS A 316 -21.97 14.36 -8.22
C LYS A 316 -23.27 14.77 -8.92
N SER A 317 -24.39 14.74 -8.20
CA SER A 317 -25.64 15.36 -8.68
C SER A 317 -25.68 16.87 -8.36
N LYS A 318 -26.52 17.61 -9.08
CA LYS A 318 -26.86 19.01 -8.75
C LYS A 318 -28.03 19.13 -7.77
N LEU A 319 -28.43 18.02 -7.12
CA LEU A 319 -29.62 17.96 -6.26
C LEU A 319 -29.28 18.07 -4.77
N ASN A 320 -28.00 17.90 -4.40
CA ASN A 320 -27.56 18.08 -3.01
C ASN A 320 -27.20 19.55 -2.76
N PRO A 321 -27.56 20.11 -1.58
CA PRO A 321 -27.08 21.42 -1.13
C PRO A 321 -25.53 21.51 -1.14
N GLU A 322 -24.98 22.68 -1.44
CA GLU A 322 -23.53 22.89 -1.46
C GLU A 322 -22.90 22.83 -0.06
N GLU A 323 -23.68 23.14 0.96
CA GLU A 323 -23.31 23.10 2.38
C GLU A 323 -22.82 21.72 2.79
N ILE A 324 -23.45 20.65 2.30
CA ILE A 324 -23.09 19.26 2.65
C ILE A 324 -21.67 18.94 2.18
N TYR A 325 -21.29 19.39 0.98
CA TYR A 325 -19.94 19.17 0.46
C TYR A 325 -18.88 19.99 1.20
N ARG A 326 -19.24 21.21 1.65
CA ARG A 326 -18.35 22.03 2.47
C ARG A 326 -18.07 21.35 3.81
N GLU A 327 -19.13 20.91 4.49
CA GLU A 327 -19.01 20.16 5.75
C GLU A 327 -18.16 18.89 5.60
N MET A 328 -18.37 18.14 4.50
CA MET A 328 -17.55 16.96 4.19
C MET A 328 -16.06 17.30 4.10
N TRP A 329 -15.69 18.31 3.31
CA TRP A 329 -14.28 18.67 3.17
C TRP A 329 -13.69 19.26 4.44
N ASP A 330 -14.44 20.04 5.21
CA ASP A 330 -13.99 20.59 6.48
C ASP A 330 -13.65 19.48 7.49
N GLN A 331 -14.46 18.41 7.54
CA GLN A 331 -14.18 17.25 8.38
C GLN A 331 -12.96 16.46 7.89
N LEU A 332 -12.89 16.15 6.59
CA LEU A 332 -11.81 15.36 6.01
C LEU A 332 -10.44 16.05 6.13
N LEU A 333 -10.38 17.36 5.87
CA LEU A 333 -9.15 18.16 6.00
C LEU A 333 -8.70 18.32 7.45
N SER A 334 -9.63 18.18 8.40
CA SER A 334 -9.33 18.13 9.83
C SER A 334 -8.92 16.74 10.32
N GLY A 335 -8.83 15.75 9.41
CA GLY A 335 -8.49 14.37 9.74
C GLY A 335 -9.64 13.52 10.27
N ASN A 336 -10.88 14.01 10.21
CA ASN A 336 -12.07 13.30 10.70
C ASN A 336 -12.80 12.55 9.58
N THR A 337 -13.52 11.49 9.95
CA THR A 337 -14.46 10.79 9.06
C THR A 337 -15.75 11.59 8.89
N TRP A 338 -16.19 11.73 7.64
CA TRP A 338 -17.50 12.29 7.31
C TRP A 338 -18.51 11.20 6.97
N GLN A 339 -19.76 11.38 7.41
CA GLN A 339 -20.88 10.48 7.13
C GLN A 339 -22.11 11.28 6.72
N GLY A 340 -22.80 10.86 5.66
CA GLY A 340 -24.05 11.48 5.25
C GLY A 340 -24.68 10.89 4.01
N ALA A 341 -25.97 11.19 3.82
CA ALA A 341 -26.73 10.77 2.66
C ALA A 341 -26.62 11.79 1.52
N LEU A 342 -26.37 11.30 0.31
CA LEU A 342 -26.29 12.10 -0.92
C LEU A 342 -27.14 11.49 -2.04
N ILE A 343 -27.54 12.33 -2.99
CA ILE A 343 -28.03 11.89 -4.28
C ILE A 343 -26.87 11.95 -5.27
N ASN A 344 -26.46 10.81 -5.81
CA ASN A 344 -25.47 10.76 -6.89
C ASN A 344 -26.12 10.38 -8.21
N ARG A 345 -25.44 10.70 -9.32
CA ARG A 345 -25.89 10.37 -10.67
C ARG A 345 -25.07 9.22 -11.25
N ARG A 346 -25.74 8.38 -12.03
CA ARG A 346 -25.12 7.31 -12.82
C ARG A 346 -24.57 7.86 -14.13
N LYS A 347 -23.81 7.04 -14.85
CA LYS A 347 -23.39 7.32 -16.22
C LYS A 347 -24.62 7.57 -17.09
N PRO A 348 -24.70 8.70 -17.82
CA PRO A 348 -25.83 8.97 -18.70
C PRO A 348 -25.94 7.88 -19.76
N THR A 349 -27.08 7.21 -19.84
CA THR A 349 -27.36 6.31 -20.97
C THR A 349 -27.86 7.16 -22.15
N GLN A 350 -27.57 6.73 -23.38
CA GLN A 350 -27.79 7.49 -24.63
C GLN A 350 -29.27 7.87 -24.91
N ARG A 351 -30.21 7.57 -24.00
CA ARG A 351 -31.66 7.66 -24.21
C ARG A 351 -32.32 8.96 -23.77
N LEU A 352 -31.76 9.79 -22.89
CA LEU A 352 -32.50 10.94 -22.31
C LEU A 352 -31.60 12.15 -22.02
N ALA A 353 -31.55 13.11 -22.96
CA ALA A 353 -30.84 14.39 -22.79
C ALA A 353 -31.77 15.58 -22.46
N SER A 354 -33.06 15.37 -22.17
CA SER A 354 -34.01 16.50 -22.16
C SER A 354 -35.22 16.35 -21.24
N SER A 355 -35.01 16.26 -19.91
CA SER A 355 -35.87 16.91 -18.89
C SER A 355 -35.48 16.50 -17.47
N LEU A 356 -35.34 17.47 -16.55
CA LEU A 356 -35.28 17.24 -15.11
C LEU A 356 -36.65 16.74 -14.63
N PRO A 357 -36.79 15.54 -14.04
CA PRO A 357 -38.04 15.12 -13.46
C PRO A 357 -38.19 15.77 -12.08
N LEU A 358 -39.17 16.66 -11.93
CA LEU A 358 -39.85 16.81 -10.65
C LEU A 358 -40.49 15.45 -10.35
N LEU A 359 -40.34 14.92 -9.13
CA LEU A 359 -40.99 13.69 -8.66
C LEU A 359 -42.52 13.82 -8.86
N GLY A 360 -43.02 13.39 -10.02
CA GLY A 360 -44.43 13.38 -10.38
C GLY A 360 -45.02 11.99 -10.14
N GLN A 361 -46.29 11.97 -9.73
CA GLN A 361 -47.05 10.82 -9.22
C GLN A 361 -47.30 9.67 -10.23
N ASN A 362 -46.58 9.61 -11.36
CA ASN A 362 -46.77 8.60 -12.40
C ASN A 362 -45.55 7.68 -12.49
N SER A 363 -45.78 6.36 -12.51
CA SER A 363 -44.75 5.31 -12.47
C SER A 363 -43.63 5.47 -13.52
N ARG A 364 -43.92 6.07 -14.68
CA ARG A 364 -42.94 6.35 -15.73
C ARG A 364 -41.91 7.43 -15.37
N GLN A 365 -42.32 8.49 -14.68
CA GLN A 365 -41.40 9.58 -14.31
C GLN A 365 -40.47 9.16 -13.16
N GLN A 366 -40.99 8.34 -12.25
CA GLN A 366 -40.20 7.73 -11.19
C GLN A 366 -39.16 6.76 -11.74
N GLN A 367 -39.52 5.95 -12.74
CA GLN A 367 -38.58 5.04 -13.40
C GLN A 367 -37.44 5.79 -14.09
N ASN A 368 -37.73 6.83 -14.86
CA ASN A 368 -36.69 7.64 -15.52
C ASN A 368 -35.72 8.28 -14.50
N TRP A 369 -36.22 8.72 -13.34
CA TRP A 369 -35.35 9.26 -12.28
C TRP A 369 -34.45 8.16 -11.68
N LEU A 370 -34.98 6.95 -11.50
CA LEU A 370 -34.23 5.78 -11.02
C LEU A 370 -33.28 5.20 -12.06
N ASP A 371 -33.34 5.61 -13.32
CA ASP A 371 -32.31 5.21 -14.29
C ASP A 371 -31.04 6.08 -14.12
N ASP A 372 -31.22 7.34 -13.71
CA ASP A 372 -30.15 8.35 -13.66
C ASP A 372 -29.59 8.64 -12.26
N TYR A 373 -30.35 8.40 -11.18
CA TYR A 373 -29.98 8.83 -9.83
C TYR A 373 -30.04 7.69 -8.80
N ARG A 374 -29.17 7.80 -7.80
CA ARG A 374 -29.10 6.89 -6.64
C ARG A 374 -29.04 7.70 -5.35
N TRP A 375 -29.83 7.32 -4.35
CA TRP A 375 -29.62 7.74 -2.98
C TRP A 375 -28.55 6.85 -2.38
N VAL A 376 -27.49 7.46 -1.88
CA VAL A 376 -26.37 6.75 -1.27
C VAL A 376 -26.15 7.26 0.14
N ASP A 377 -26.04 6.34 1.07
CA ASP A 377 -25.45 6.61 2.37
C ASP A 377 -23.93 6.48 2.22
N MET A 378 -23.21 7.56 2.49
CA MET A 378 -21.78 7.65 2.18
C MET A 378 -20.97 7.92 3.44
N THR A 379 -19.91 7.13 3.63
CA THR A 379 -18.86 7.37 4.62
C THR A 379 -17.56 7.65 3.89
N VAL A 380 -16.87 8.74 4.23
CA VAL A 380 -15.55 9.07 3.69
C VAL A 380 -14.57 9.23 4.85
N SER A 381 -13.45 8.51 4.80
CA SER A 381 -12.43 8.53 5.84
C SER A 381 -11.04 8.80 5.27
N PRO A 382 -10.21 9.64 5.93
CA PRO A 382 -8.80 9.77 5.58
C PRO A 382 -8.01 8.52 5.97
N ILE A 383 -7.01 8.19 5.16
CA ILE A 383 -6.01 7.14 5.41
C ILE A 383 -4.69 7.85 5.69
N PHE A 384 -4.06 7.50 6.82
CA PHE A 384 -2.79 8.06 7.26
C PHE A 384 -1.65 7.06 7.10
N ASP A 385 -0.45 7.56 6.87
CA ASP A 385 0.76 6.75 6.96
C ASP A 385 1.24 6.60 8.42
N GLN A 386 2.38 5.93 8.61
CA GLN A 386 2.98 5.73 9.94
C GLN A 386 3.45 7.03 10.62
N ARG A 387 3.60 8.12 9.86
CA ARG A 387 4.03 9.44 10.36
C ARG A 387 2.84 10.32 10.74
N GLY A 388 1.61 9.89 10.43
CA GLY A 388 0.39 10.64 10.65
C GLY A 388 0.01 11.57 9.49
N ASP A 389 0.71 11.48 8.36
CA ASP A 389 0.39 12.27 7.17
C ASP A 389 -0.76 11.60 6.41
N CYS A 390 -1.78 12.38 6.04
CA CYS A 390 -2.90 11.87 5.24
C CYS A 390 -2.38 11.57 3.82
N ILE A 391 -2.48 10.31 3.39
CA ILE A 391 -1.99 9.85 2.08
C ILE A 391 -3.12 9.58 1.10
N SER A 392 -4.34 9.38 1.58
CA SER A 392 -5.48 8.97 0.74
C SER A 392 -6.82 9.17 1.45
N TYR A 393 -7.92 9.12 0.70
CA TYR A 393 -9.27 9.01 1.26
C TYR A 393 -9.96 7.75 0.74
N VAL A 394 -10.67 7.03 1.62
CA VAL A 394 -11.54 5.91 1.25
C VAL A 394 -13.00 6.32 1.40
N ALA A 395 -13.80 6.04 0.39
CA ALA A 395 -15.23 6.26 0.39
C ALA A 395 -15.99 4.93 0.28
N LEU A 396 -16.88 4.68 1.23
CA LEU A 396 -17.87 3.61 1.19
C LEU A 396 -19.25 4.20 0.91
N GLN A 397 -19.99 3.57 0.01
CA GLN A 397 -21.30 4.03 -0.41
C GLN A 397 -22.28 2.87 -0.51
N ARG A 398 -23.35 2.98 0.28
CA ARG A 398 -24.45 2.04 0.29
C ARG A 398 -25.64 2.62 -0.46
N ASP A 399 -26.15 1.89 -1.44
CA ASP A 399 -27.40 2.26 -2.10
C ASP A 399 -28.57 2.12 -1.11
N ILE A 400 -29.22 3.24 -0.81
CA ILE A 400 -30.41 3.33 0.06
C ILE A 400 -31.64 3.76 -0.74
N THR A 401 -31.58 3.72 -2.08
CA THR A 401 -32.66 4.18 -2.95
C THR A 401 -33.97 3.45 -2.66
N GLU A 402 -33.97 2.12 -2.60
CA GLU A 402 -35.16 1.32 -2.32
C GLU A 402 -35.74 1.65 -0.93
N LYS A 403 -34.87 1.74 0.09
CA LYS A 403 -35.25 2.12 1.45
C LYS A 403 -35.96 3.48 1.48
N VAL A 404 -35.38 4.51 0.86
CA VAL A 404 -35.96 5.86 0.81
C VAL A 404 -37.30 5.88 0.06
N LEU A 405 -37.42 5.09 -1.02
CA LEU A 405 -38.67 4.99 -1.77
C LEU A 405 -39.78 4.32 -0.96
N ASP A 406 -39.45 3.24 -0.23
CA ASP A 406 -40.40 2.53 0.62
C ASP A 406 -40.87 3.38 1.78
N GLU A 407 -39.96 4.10 2.44
CA GLU A 407 -40.30 5.08 3.49
C GLU A 407 -41.26 6.15 2.97
N LYS A 408 -40.99 6.72 1.78
CA LYS A 408 -41.89 7.71 1.15
C LYS A 408 -43.25 7.11 0.81
N LYS A 409 -43.30 5.89 0.28
CA LYS A 409 -44.54 5.19 -0.06
C LYS A 409 -45.37 4.87 1.18
N GLN A 410 -44.72 4.45 2.27
CA GLN A 410 -45.37 4.21 3.56
C GLN A 410 -45.90 5.51 4.16
N ALA A 411 -45.11 6.59 4.16
CA ALA A 411 -45.55 7.91 4.61
C ALA A 411 -46.77 8.39 3.82
N GLN A 412 -46.76 8.21 2.49
CA GLN A 412 -47.89 8.58 1.64
C GLN A 412 -49.14 7.72 1.94
N LYS A 413 -49.00 6.40 2.10
CA LYS A 413 -50.11 5.51 2.50
C LYS A 413 -50.68 5.90 3.86
N HIS A 414 -49.81 6.19 4.82
CA HIS A 414 -50.20 6.62 6.16
C HIS A 414 -50.99 7.93 6.10
N LEU A 415 -50.48 8.93 5.37
CA LEU A 415 -51.18 10.20 5.15
C LEU A 415 -52.57 9.98 4.52
N GLN A 416 -52.67 9.15 3.48
CA GLN A 416 -53.96 8.81 2.87
C GLN A 416 -54.92 8.12 3.84
N ALA A 417 -54.42 7.22 4.70
CA ALA A 417 -55.23 6.56 5.72
C ALA A 417 -55.75 7.55 6.77
N VAL A 418 -54.90 8.47 7.23
CA VAL A 418 -55.26 9.56 8.16
C VAL A 418 -56.35 10.44 7.56
N ILE A 419 -56.21 10.84 6.29
CA ILE A 419 -57.22 11.63 5.57
C ILE A 419 -58.54 10.86 5.51
N ARG A 420 -58.54 9.59 5.09
CA ARG A 420 -59.76 8.76 4.99
C ARG A 420 -60.47 8.62 6.34
N ALA A 421 -59.72 8.37 7.42
CA ALA A 421 -60.27 8.28 8.76
C ALA A 421 -60.90 9.61 9.21
N GLY A 422 -60.23 10.74 8.94
CA GLY A 422 -60.75 12.07 9.22
C GLY A 422 -62.05 12.39 8.45
N VAL A 423 -62.11 12.03 7.17
CA VAL A 423 -63.32 12.17 6.34
C VAL A 423 -64.46 11.31 6.90
N ALA A 424 -64.20 10.04 7.23
CA ALA A 424 -65.22 9.14 7.79
C ALA A 424 -65.78 9.66 9.12
N LYS A 425 -64.92 10.14 10.03
CA LYS A 425 -65.33 10.75 11.30
C LYS A 425 -66.22 11.98 11.09
N SER A 426 -65.88 12.84 10.13
CA SER A 426 -66.66 14.05 9.80
C SER A 426 -68.05 13.69 9.27
N LEU A 427 -68.15 12.62 8.46
CA LEU A 427 -69.44 12.13 7.95
C LEU A 427 -70.35 11.50 9.03
N GLN A 428 -69.77 10.97 10.12
CA GLN A 428 -70.51 10.32 11.20
C GLN A 428 -71.08 11.28 12.25
N GLN A 429 -70.65 12.55 12.27
CA GLN A 429 -71.15 13.54 13.23
C GLN A 429 -72.68 13.74 13.14
N GLN A 430 -73.35 14.10 14.23
CA GLN A 430 -74.77 14.50 14.20
C GLN A 430 -74.91 15.97 13.78
N SER A 431 -74.69 16.23 12.49
CA SER A 431 -74.79 17.57 11.88
C SER A 431 -75.47 17.51 10.51
N THR A 432 -75.81 18.66 9.94
CA THR A 432 -76.42 18.71 8.60
C THR A 432 -75.41 18.26 7.54
N LEU A 433 -75.90 17.70 6.42
CA LEU A 433 -75.06 17.26 5.30
C LEU A 433 -74.12 18.38 4.80
N LYS A 434 -74.57 19.63 4.85
CA LYS A 434 -73.79 20.82 4.48
C LYS A 434 -72.56 21.01 5.37
N VAL A 435 -72.73 20.90 6.70
CA VAL A 435 -71.63 21.01 7.67
C VAL A 435 -70.64 19.86 7.47
N LYS A 436 -71.12 18.63 7.30
CA LYS A 436 -70.26 17.46 7.04
C LYS A 436 -69.41 17.61 5.79
N LEU A 437 -70.02 18.03 4.68
CA LEU A 437 -69.32 18.21 3.41
C LEU A 437 -68.35 19.40 3.45
N HIS A 438 -68.62 20.43 4.25
CA HIS A 438 -67.70 21.53 4.49
C HIS A 438 -66.44 21.09 5.27
N GLU A 439 -66.60 20.29 6.32
CA GLU A 439 -65.45 19.75 7.06
C GLU A 439 -64.58 18.82 6.20
N VAL A 440 -65.21 18.00 5.36
CA VAL A 440 -64.49 17.12 4.41
C VAL A 440 -63.68 17.96 3.41
N LEU A 441 -64.27 19.00 2.83
CA LEU A 441 -63.59 19.89 1.89
C LEU A 441 -62.39 20.60 2.55
N THR A 442 -62.56 21.07 3.78
CA THR A 442 -61.52 21.74 4.57
C THR A 442 -60.33 20.82 4.82
N ARG A 443 -60.58 19.62 5.35
CA ARG A 443 -59.52 18.63 5.64
C ARG A 443 -58.77 18.18 4.38
N LEU A 444 -59.48 18.04 3.25
CA LEU A 444 -58.84 17.69 1.98
C LEU A 444 -57.89 18.79 1.50
N LEU A 445 -58.24 20.07 1.70
CA LEU A 445 -57.42 21.21 1.28
C LEU A 445 -56.29 21.56 2.27
N GLU A 446 -56.30 21.00 3.48
CA GLU A 446 -55.20 21.11 4.45
C GLU A 446 -54.04 20.14 4.18
N VAL A 447 -54.27 19.09 3.38
CA VAL A 447 -53.23 18.12 2.99
C VAL A 447 -52.12 18.85 2.24
N PRO A 448 -50.83 18.69 2.59
CA PRO A 448 -49.72 19.43 1.96
C PRO A 448 -49.72 19.42 0.43
N GLU A 449 -50.15 18.30 -0.17
CA GLU A 449 -50.25 18.09 -1.63
C GLU A 449 -51.33 18.98 -2.26
N TYR A 450 -52.41 19.27 -1.54
CA TYR A 450 -53.55 20.09 -1.99
C TYR A 450 -53.56 21.49 -1.37
N LYS A 451 -52.70 21.75 -0.38
CA LYS A 451 -52.56 23.04 0.29
C LYS A 451 -52.23 24.18 -0.67
N SER A 452 -51.52 23.88 -1.77
CA SER A 452 -51.24 24.84 -2.85
C SER A 452 -52.49 25.34 -3.57
N LEU A 453 -53.60 24.60 -3.51
CA LEU A 453 -54.84 24.93 -4.21
C LEU A 453 -55.59 26.07 -3.52
N ASN A 454 -55.44 26.23 -2.19
CA ASN A 454 -55.95 27.30 -1.32
C ASN A 454 -57.46 27.65 -1.41
N ARG A 455 -58.21 27.07 -2.36
CA ARG A 455 -59.60 27.40 -2.69
C ARG A 455 -60.31 26.17 -3.26
N GLY A 456 -61.57 25.97 -2.87
CA GLY A 456 -62.39 24.88 -3.41
C GLY A 456 -63.88 25.08 -3.16
N CYS A 457 -64.72 24.47 -4.00
CA CYS A 457 -66.17 24.51 -3.91
C CYS A 457 -66.75 23.09 -4.05
N LEU A 458 -67.86 22.84 -3.38
CA LEU A 458 -68.60 21.57 -3.47
C LEU A 458 -70.03 21.83 -3.90
N TYR A 459 -70.46 21.16 -4.96
CA TYR A 459 -71.79 21.27 -5.55
C TYR A 459 -72.55 19.95 -5.42
N LEU A 460 -73.85 20.05 -5.14
CA LEU A 460 -74.78 18.94 -5.22
C LEU A 460 -75.56 19.06 -6.51
N ASN A 461 -75.50 18.02 -7.33
CA ASN A 461 -76.24 17.92 -8.57
C ASN A 461 -77.44 17.00 -8.39
N ASN A 462 -78.58 17.44 -8.90
CA ASN A 462 -79.72 16.59 -9.13
C ASN A 462 -79.66 16.08 -10.57
N ASP A 463 -79.39 14.78 -10.75
CA ASP A 463 -79.21 14.21 -12.09
C ASP A 463 -80.52 14.15 -12.89
N GLN A 464 -81.68 14.18 -12.22
CA GLN A 464 -83.00 14.19 -12.86
C GLN A 464 -83.37 15.59 -13.37
N THR A 465 -83.13 16.64 -12.58
CA THR A 465 -83.47 18.02 -12.97
C THR A 465 -82.33 18.75 -13.67
N GLN A 466 -81.13 18.17 -13.73
CA GLN A 466 -79.89 18.79 -14.23
C GLN A 466 -79.56 20.11 -13.50
N GLN A 467 -80.04 20.30 -12.27
CA GLN A 467 -79.73 21.46 -11.44
C GLN A 467 -78.55 21.15 -10.52
N SER A 468 -77.66 22.15 -10.37
CA SER A 468 -76.54 22.11 -9.43
C SER A 468 -76.72 23.19 -8.37
N GLU A 469 -76.50 22.86 -7.11
CA GLU A 469 -76.54 23.79 -5.98
C GLU A 469 -75.18 23.82 -5.28
N LEU A 470 -74.67 25.01 -4.98
CA LEU A 470 -73.46 25.18 -4.18
C LEU A 470 -73.73 24.82 -2.70
N ILE A 471 -73.08 23.77 -2.20
CA ILE A 471 -73.18 23.34 -0.80
C ILE A 471 -72.12 23.98 0.07
N SER A 472 -70.87 24.07 -0.40
CA SER A 472 -69.75 24.51 0.44
C SER A 472 -68.68 25.21 -0.39
N GLN A 473 -67.98 26.14 0.25
CA GLN A 473 -66.80 26.82 -0.29
C GLN A 473 -65.70 26.91 0.77
N TYR A 474 -64.45 26.86 0.33
CA TYR A 474 -63.25 27.01 1.14
C TYR A 474 -62.32 28.03 0.48
N GLY A 475 -61.76 28.95 1.25
CA GLY A 475 -60.92 30.07 0.78
C GLY A 475 -61.71 31.27 0.24
N GLU A 476 -61.04 32.41 0.08
CA GLU A 476 -61.62 33.64 -0.48
C GLU A 476 -61.63 33.63 -2.02
N PHE A 477 -62.78 33.95 -2.61
CA PHE A 477 -62.97 34.05 -4.06
C PHE A 477 -63.09 35.52 -4.48
N LEU A 478 -62.49 35.92 -5.62
CA LEU A 478 -62.62 37.30 -6.13
C LEU A 478 -64.03 37.60 -6.67
N THR A 479 -64.78 36.57 -7.01
CA THR A 479 -66.19 36.64 -7.40
C THR A 479 -66.90 35.44 -6.77
N PRO A 480 -68.10 35.59 -6.19
CA PRO A 480 -68.80 34.47 -5.56
C PRO A 480 -68.99 33.35 -6.59
N PRO A 481 -68.70 32.08 -6.23
CA PRO A 481 -68.98 30.95 -7.10
C PRO A 481 -70.48 30.93 -7.44
N PRO A 482 -70.85 30.63 -8.70
CA PRO A 482 -72.25 30.69 -9.12
C PRO A 482 -73.09 29.71 -8.29
N HIS A 483 -74.24 30.15 -7.78
CA HIS A 483 -75.15 29.28 -7.03
C HIS A 483 -75.72 28.13 -7.87
N THR A 484 -75.68 28.26 -9.21
CA THR A 484 -76.09 27.23 -10.19
C THR A 484 -75.10 27.19 -11.36
N ILE A 485 -74.64 26.00 -11.77
CA ILE A 485 -73.75 25.83 -12.93
C ILE A 485 -74.59 25.98 -14.21
N MET A 486 -74.56 27.15 -14.86
CA MET A 486 -75.47 27.48 -15.99
C MET A 486 -75.15 26.83 -17.35
N SER A 487 -74.33 25.78 -17.42
CA SER A 487 -73.90 25.21 -18.72
C SER A 487 -73.64 23.70 -18.70
N PRO A 488 -74.35 22.90 -19.51
CA PRO A 488 -74.09 21.45 -19.69
C PRO A 488 -72.68 21.14 -20.19
N VAL A 489 -72.05 22.08 -20.90
CA VAL A 489 -70.71 21.92 -21.51
C VAL A 489 -69.61 21.92 -20.43
N SER A 490 -69.83 22.61 -19.31
CA SER A 490 -68.86 22.66 -18.20
C SER A 490 -68.94 21.44 -17.27
N LEU A 491 -70.06 20.71 -17.32
CA LEU A 491 -70.34 19.55 -16.46
C LEU A 491 -69.76 18.23 -16.99
N ARG A 492 -69.52 18.11 -18.31
CA ARG A 492 -69.04 16.86 -18.93
C ARG A 492 -67.60 16.49 -18.54
N SER A 493 -66.79 17.45 -18.08
CA SER A 493 -65.41 17.23 -17.65
C SER A 493 -65.25 17.00 -16.13
N MET A 494 -66.33 17.07 -15.34
CA MET A 494 -66.28 16.89 -13.89
C MET A 494 -66.58 15.44 -13.51
N ARG A 495 -65.71 14.84 -12.68
CA ARG A 495 -66.06 13.58 -11.98
C ARG A 495 -67.27 13.82 -11.07
N ARG A 496 -68.28 12.97 -11.21
CA ARG A 496 -69.49 12.95 -10.38
C ARG A 496 -69.47 11.71 -9.50
N PHE A 497 -69.74 11.89 -8.22
CA PHE A 497 -69.86 10.79 -7.28
C PHE A 497 -71.34 10.57 -6.96
N PRO A 498 -71.93 9.42 -7.35
CA PRO A 498 -73.35 9.16 -7.15
C PRO A 498 -73.67 8.96 -5.67
N ILE A 499 -74.73 9.61 -5.19
CA ILE A 499 -75.35 9.35 -3.89
C ILE A 499 -76.64 8.57 -4.14
N ARG A 500 -76.75 7.37 -3.57
CA ARG A 500 -78.02 6.63 -3.56
C ARG A 500 -78.85 7.04 -2.34
N SER A 501 -79.96 7.72 -2.59
CA SER A 501 -80.98 8.03 -1.58
C SER A 501 -82.37 7.78 -2.18
N GLY A 502 -82.93 6.58 -1.96
CA GLY A 502 -84.29 6.24 -2.38
C GLY A 502 -84.56 6.47 -3.88
N ARG A 503 -85.66 7.17 -4.21
CA ARG A 503 -86.13 7.45 -5.60
C ARG A 503 -85.37 8.57 -6.32
N CYS A 504 -84.44 9.27 -5.65
CA CYS A 504 -83.69 10.39 -6.23
C CYS A 504 -82.27 9.96 -6.63
N ARG A 505 -81.86 10.28 -7.88
CA ARG A 505 -80.46 10.18 -8.32
C ARG A 505 -79.79 11.53 -8.09
N LEU A 506 -79.02 11.63 -7.01
CA LEU A 506 -78.18 12.79 -6.71
C LEU A 506 -76.72 12.44 -6.99
N SER A 507 -75.93 13.42 -7.39
CA SER A 507 -74.48 13.27 -7.50
C SER A 507 -73.76 14.48 -6.92
N ILE A 508 -72.62 14.28 -6.25
CA ILE A 508 -71.76 15.38 -5.81
C ILE A 508 -70.70 15.65 -6.88
N SER A 509 -70.48 16.93 -7.18
CA SER A 509 -69.31 17.40 -7.91
C SER A 509 -68.46 18.28 -7.01
N VAL A 510 -67.18 17.93 -6.88
CA VAL A 510 -66.19 18.77 -6.20
C VAL A 510 -65.46 19.58 -7.26
N ILE A 511 -65.52 20.90 -7.16
CA ILE A 511 -64.78 21.80 -8.06
C ILE A 511 -63.64 22.42 -7.26
N VAL A 512 -62.41 22.07 -7.61
CA VAL A 512 -61.23 22.68 -6.98
C VAL A 512 -60.64 23.70 -7.94
N ILE A 513 -60.58 24.97 -7.52
CA ILE A 513 -60.22 26.10 -8.39
C ILE A 513 -58.79 26.51 -8.12
N VAL A 514 -57.90 26.20 -9.06
CA VAL A 514 -56.44 26.39 -8.90
C VAL A 514 -55.97 27.81 -9.26
N ARG A 515 -56.65 28.53 -10.16
CA ARG A 515 -56.33 29.92 -10.55
C ARG A 515 -57.57 30.69 -11.02
N GLN A 516 -57.73 31.94 -10.57
CA GLN A 516 -58.76 32.87 -11.07
C GLN A 516 -58.08 34.00 -11.86
N LYS A 517 -58.39 34.15 -13.16
CA LYS A 517 -57.88 35.27 -13.97
C LYS A 517 -58.70 36.54 -13.72
N ARG A 518 -58.03 37.69 -13.69
CA ARG A 518 -58.54 39.02 -13.27
C ARG A 518 -59.61 39.66 -14.18
N ASN A 519 -59.84 39.16 -15.40
CA ASN A 519 -60.59 39.87 -16.46
C ASN A 519 -61.86 39.16 -16.97
N GLY A 520 -62.79 38.78 -16.10
CA GLY A 520 -64.20 38.53 -16.45
C GLY A 520 -64.54 37.46 -17.52
N ARG A 521 -63.56 36.73 -18.08
CA ARG A 521 -63.78 35.66 -19.07
C ARG A 521 -63.52 34.29 -18.44
N LYS A 522 -64.59 33.49 -18.39
CA LYS A 522 -64.74 32.04 -18.10
C LYS A 522 -63.76 31.43 -17.07
N MET A 523 -64.31 31.03 -15.91
CA MET A 523 -63.66 30.08 -15.00
C MET A 523 -63.45 28.75 -15.72
N HIS A 524 -62.21 28.28 -15.85
CA HIS A 524 -61.93 26.92 -16.29
C HIS A 524 -61.64 26.06 -15.04
N PRO A 525 -62.45 25.03 -14.75
CA PRO A 525 -62.09 24.05 -13.72
C PRO A 525 -60.85 23.29 -14.20
N MET A 526 -59.75 23.36 -13.43
CA MET A 526 -58.48 22.73 -13.81
C MET A 526 -58.23 21.37 -13.13
N ALA A 527 -59.00 20.99 -12.11
CA ALA A 527 -58.92 19.65 -11.54
C ALA A 527 -60.25 19.25 -10.88
N THR A 528 -60.67 18.00 -11.12
CA THR A 528 -61.64 17.32 -10.24
C THR A 528 -60.81 16.38 -9.37
N ILE A 529 -60.81 16.59 -8.05
CA ILE A 529 -60.15 15.69 -7.09
C ILE A 529 -61.07 14.51 -6.79
#